data_AF-A0A392PUR7-F1
#
_entry.id   AF-A0A392PUR7-F1
#
_cell.length_a   1.000
_cell.length_b   1.000
_cell.length_c   1.000
_cell.angle_alpha   90.00
_cell.angle_beta   90.00
_cell.angle_gamma   90.00
#
_symmetry.space_group_name_H-M   'P 1'
#
loop_
_entity.id
_entity.type
_entity.pdbx_description
1 polymer ?
#
loop_
_entity_poly.entity_id
_entity_poly.type
_entity_poly.pdbx_seq_one_letter_code
_entity_poly.pdbx_strand_id
1 'polypeptide(L)' 'MQEPNYEDPLNHDAAAVLRENPKMFESNVRRAMAGGYVGQTFFPR' A
#
# COMPACT_ATOMS: atom_id res chain seq x y z
N MET A 1 -1.77 6.36 -15.48
CA MET A 1 -1.66 5.74 -14.16
C MET A 1 -0.19 5.81 -13.79
N GLN A 2 0.21 6.73 -12.92
CA GLN A 2 1.61 6.84 -12.49
C GLN A 2 1.88 5.70 -11.50
N GLU A 3 2.90 4.88 -11.75
CA GLU A 3 3.34 3.89 -10.77
C GLU A 3 3.84 4.62 -9.51
N PRO A 4 3.57 4.10 -8.30
CA PRO A 4 4.07 4.70 -7.07
C PRO A 4 5.61 4.73 -7.09
N ASN A 5 6.19 5.92 -6.91
CA ASN A 5 7.64 6.11 -6.86
C ASN A 5 8.19 5.48 -5.57
N TYR A 6 9.06 4.47 -5.70
CA TYR A 6 9.75 3.85 -4.58
C TYR A 6 11.09 4.55 -4.23
N GLU A 7 11.57 5.49 -5.06
CA GLU A 7 12.81 6.24 -4.80
C GLU A 7 12.62 7.38 -3.78
N ASP A 8 11.40 7.92 -3.66
CA ASP A 8 11.03 8.88 -2.62
C ASP A 8 9.57 8.66 -2.16
N PRO A 9 9.30 7.60 -1.37
CA PRO A 9 7.94 7.24 -1.03
C PRO A 9 7.42 8.02 0.17
N LEU A 10 6.27 8.68 0.01
CA LEU A 10 5.53 9.30 1.12
C LEU A 10 5.07 8.29 2.20
N ASN A 11 4.92 7.02 1.81
CA ASN A 11 4.64 5.91 2.72
C ASN A 11 5.75 4.86 2.58
N HIS A 12 6.76 4.99 3.44
CA HIS A 12 7.93 4.10 3.44
C HIS A 12 7.55 2.62 3.68
N ASP A 13 6.57 2.35 4.53
CA ASP A 13 6.12 0.99 4.84
C ASP A 13 5.48 0.33 3.60
N ALA A 14 4.64 1.08 2.90
CA ALA A 14 4.02 0.66 1.65
C ALA A 14 5.07 0.35 0.57
N ALA A 15 6.11 1.18 0.45
CA ALA A 15 7.19 0.98 -0.51
C ALA A 15 8.06 -0.23 -0.18
N ALA A 16 8.34 -0.48 1.10
CA ALA A 16 9.06 -1.68 1.54
C ALA A 16 8.29 -2.96 1.17
N VAL A 17 6.97 -2.99 1.43
CA VAL A 17 6.12 -4.13 1.05
C VAL A 17 6.04 -4.29 -0.47
N LEU A 18 5.97 -3.20 -1.24
CA LEU A 18 5.99 -3.27 -2.70
C LEU A 18 7.30 -3.89 -3.23
N ARG A 19 8.45 -3.51 -2.67
CA ARG A 19 9.76 -4.05 -3.07
C ARG A 19 9.93 -5.51 -2.69
N GLU A 20 9.51 -5.90 -1.49
CA GLU A 20 9.78 -7.22 -0.91
C GLU A 20 8.69 -8.25 -1.24
N ASN A 21 7.43 -7.81 -1.31
CA ASN A 21 6.28 -8.67 -1.58
C ASN A 21 5.15 -7.92 -2.34
N PRO A 22 5.30 -7.75 -3.68
CA PRO A 22 4.33 -7.06 -4.52
C PRO A 22 2.90 -7.62 -4.41
N LYS A 23 2.74 -8.93 -4.20
CA LYS A 23 1.41 -9.56 -4.05
C LYS A 23 0.72 -9.15 -2.75
N MET A 24 1.47 -9.02 -1.66
CA MET A 24 0.93 -8.51 -0.40
C MET A 24 0.55 -7.03 -0.53
N PHE A 25 1.38 -6.24 -1.21
CA PHE A 25 1.07 -4.85 -1.50
C PHE A 25 -0.26 -4.71 -2.24
N GLU A 26 -0.48 -5.50 -3.30
CA GLU A 26 -1.74 -5.50 -4.04
C GLU A 26 -2.94 -5.86 -3.16
N SER A 27 -2.80 -6.84 -2.26
CA SER A 27 -3.85 -7.22 -1.32
C SER A 27 -4.20 -6.07 -0.35
N ASN A 28 -3.18 -5.38 0.16
CA ASN A 28 -3.34 -4.23 1.03
C ASN A 28 -4.05 -3.07 0.32
N VAL A 29 -3.68 -2.78 -0.94
CA VAL A 29 -4.32 -1.75 -1.75
C VAL A 29 -5.80 -2.06 -1.95
N ARG A 30 -6.16 -3.31 -2.31
CA ARG A 30 -7.56 -3.70 -2.47
C ARG A 30 -8.37 -3.54 -1.18
N ARG A 31 -7.79 -3.90 -0.03
CA ARG A 31 -8.44 -3.75 1.29
C ARG A 31 -8.62 -2.28 1.66
N ALA A 32 -7.61 -1.45 1.46
CA ALA A 32 -7.66 -0.03 1.73
C ALA A 32 -8.71 0.68 0.88
N MET A 33 -8.71 0.44 -0.44
CA MET A 33 -9.66 1.02 -1.39
C MET A 33 -11.11 0.56 -1.18
N ALA A 34 -11.33 -0.58 -0.52
CA ALA A 34 -12.67 -1.06 -0.17
C ALA A 34 -13.24 -0.38 1.09
N GLY A 35 -12.44 0.44 1.80
CA GLY A 35 -12.81 1.01 3.09
C GLY A 35 -12.48 0.06 4.25
N GLY A 36 -11.19 -0.14 4.54
CA GLY A 36 -10.74 -1.17 5.46
C GLY A 36 -9.41 -0.88 6.15
N TYR A 37 -8.97 -1.81 6.99
CA TYR A 37 -7.71 -1.70 7.72
C TYR A 37 -6.56 -2.36 6.97
N VAL A 38 -5.39 -1.71 6.99
CA VAL A 38 -4.09 -2.32 6.70
C VAL A 38 -3.22 -2.14 7.94
N GLY A 39 -2.89 -3.25 8.62
CA GLY A 39 -2.29 -3.18 9.95
C GLY A 39 -3.27 -2.54 10.95
N GLN A 40 -2.83 -1.47 11.62
CA GLN A 40 -3.64 -0.70 12.56
C GLN A 40 -4.24 0.57 11.93
N THR A 41 -3.94 0.85 10.66
CA THR A 41 -4.38 2.06 9.97
C THR A 41 -5.67 1.79 9.20
N PHE A 42 -6.71 2.57 9.47
CA PHE A 42 -7.96 2.55 8.70
C PHE A 42 -7.86 3.44 7.47
N PHE A 43 -8.30 2.93 6.33
CA PHE A 43 -8.43 3.68 5.08
C PHE A 43 -9.92 3.80 4.74
N PRO A 44 -10.47 5.03 4.66
CA PRO A 44 -11.84 5.23 4.22
C PRO A 44 -11.98 4.92 2.72
N ARG A 45 -13.20 4.58 2.30
CA ARG A 45 -13.54 4.33 0.90
C ARG A 45 -13.77 5.63 0.13
#